data_AF-F0SM24-F1
#
_entry.id   AF-F0SM24-F1
#
_cell.length_a   1.000
_cell.length_b   1.000
_cell.length_c   1.000
_cell.angle_alpha   90.00
_cell.angle_beta   90.00
_cell.angle_gamma   90.00
#
_symmetry.space_group_name_H-M   'P 1'
#
loop_
_entity.id
_entity.type
_entity.pdbx_description
1 polymer ?
#
loop_
_entity_poly.entity_id
_entity_poly.type
_entity_poly.pdbx_seq_one_letter_code
_entity_poly.pdbx_strand_id
1 'polypeptide(L)'
;MKRTVPLLIAAICGTVLIITAFIPATVSWGETAAVWFDVLAAIAFVLGGGNLLKVHLKKVSDRGPGWAYSAITVLTFLATLTVGLLKWGVPPASDQEFYGYTFAHLAIDELPEELDYEVSVSLPSEYSEREIPASVRSQLEYQFGEDGSINELHFSGWITPGQLNDLSNLYDSLEWKCAIEQLGEAAAIPSEFAGKVAYFADHASLSAYGLLEPSLAEDLKSISASAPWTRAIEELAERTSRTETFQLEQLPKGIAIPDDFSSALKIEGDTLTVTGPLTPDMKAVLQDQFPRIRPSNDEEVESFLAELESRDGPIDENDRNLVRGLLESSWQTDQLVAVLNDAGKRPAVPKSYCELLQERQAGETMLLRTVPAAEEDVQLNDEQVAAIQEAVSNPEQDLTELGAELVGLGPWIPAQEAALQSFLSRVPTLAEQKRLIATAMTSPERKLTPEQASFLLGDFAASHRWNEEVYDVFLATHRVKYPWSGGYLQNGSPFWWSYEYAFRPLTATMFALLAFYVASAAFRAFRAKNFEAFLLLATAFIILLGRTPAGVALTAGLPDELAMLKVENITVFIMSVINTAGNRAIMIGIALGIVSTSLKILLGVDRSYLGTGEG
;
A
#
# COMPACT_ATOMS: atom_id res chain seq x y z
N MET A 1 -21.30 -45.41 -14.15
CA MET A 1 -20.98 -45.21 -12.72
C MET A 1 -19.68 -44.42 -12.46
N LYS A 2 -18.56 -44.66 -13.16
CA LYS A 2 -17.26 -43.98 -12.84
C LYS A 2 -17.19 -42.45 -13.06
N ARG A 3 -18.13 -41.84 -13.81
CA ARG A 3 -18.15 -40.38 -14.10
C ARG A 3 -19.26 -39.60 -13.38
N THR A 4 -20.30 -40.29 -12.91
CA THR A 4 -21.48 -39.67 -12.30
C THR A 4 -21.17 -39.10 -10.92
N VAL A 5 -20.31 -39.78 -10.15
CA VAL A 5 -19.91 -39.34 -8.81
C VAL A 5 -19.10 -38.03 -8.85
N PRO A 6 -18.03 -37.88 -9.66
CA PRO A 6 -17.31 -36.61 -9.76
C PRO A 6 -18.17 -35.45 -10.26
N LEU A 7 -19.05 -35.70 -11.24
CA LEU A 7 -19.95 -34.67 -11.78
C LEU A 7 -20.99 -34.21 -10.75
N LEU A 8 -21.51 -35.13 -9.93
CA LEU A 8 -22.46 -34.82 -8.87
C LEU A 8 -21.79 -34.03 -7.74
N ILE A 9 -20.55 -34.39 -7.39
CA ILE A 9 -19.73 -33.61 -6.44
C ILE A 9 -19.52 -32.18 -6.98
N ALA A 10 -19.11 -32.03 -8.24
CA ALA A 10 -18.90 -30.70 -8.84
C ALA A 10 -20.19 -29.86 -8.87
N ALA A 11 -21.34 -30.47 -9.18
CA ALA A 11 -22.62 -29.79 -9.19
C ALA A 11 -23.06 -29.34 -7.79
N ILE A 12 -22.84 -30.19 -6.77
CA ILE A 12 -23.13 -29.85 -5.37
C ILE A 12 -22.22 -28.72 -4.91
N CYS A 13 -20.91 -28.80 -5.13
CA CYS A 13 -19.96 -27.75 -4.75
C CYS A 13 -20.31 -26.41 -5.43
N GLY A 14 -20.60 -26.42 -6.73
CA GLY A 14 -21.02 -25.22 -7.45
C GLY A 14 -22.32 -24.62 -6.90
N THR A 15 -23.27 -25.46 -6.49
CA THR A 15 -24.53 -25.00 -5.88
C THR A 15 -24.29 -24.41 -4.49
N VAL A 16 -23.43 -25.02 -3.68
CA VAL A 16 -23.04 -24.50 -2.36
C VAL A 16 -22.43 -23.10 -2.51
N LEU A 17 -21.47 -22.93 -3.42
CA LEU A 17 -20.83 -21.63 -3.67
C LEU A 17 -21.81 -20.54 -4.13
N ILE A 18 -22.85 -20.91 -4.88
CA ILE A 18 -23.91 -19.96 -5.25
C ILE A 18 -24.72 -19.56 -4.01
N ILE A 19 -25.11 -20.53 -3.17
CA ILE A 19 -25.91 -20.27 -1.96
C ILE A 19 -25.14 -19.37 -0.98
N THR A 20 -23.83 -19.58 -0.81
CA THR A 20 -23.01 -18.80 0.12
C THR A 20 -22.94 -17.32 -0.23
N ALA A 21 -23.09 -16.96 -1.50
CA ALA A 21 -23.10 -15.57 -1.95
C ALA A 21 -24.39 -14.81 -1.56
N PHE A 22 -25.49 -15.52 -1.27
CA PHE A 22 -26.79 -14.91 -0.97
C PHE A 22 -27.23 -15.10 0.49
N ILE A 23 -26.65 -16.05 1.24
CA ILE A 23 -27.04 -16.36 2.62
C ILE A 23 -25.84 -16.17 3.57
N PRO A 24 -25.81 -15.08 4.37
CA PRO A 24 -24.68 -14.76 5.26
C PRO A 24 -24.31 -15.88 6.25
N ALA A 25 -25.29 -16.64 6.74
CA ALA A 25 -25.05 -17.76 7.67
C ALA A 25 -24.27 -18.94 7.05
N THR A 26 -24.10 -18.97 5.73
CA THR A 26 -23.43 -20.07 5.01
C THR A 26 -22.05 -19.68 4.47
N VAL A 27 -21.54 -18.48 4.79
CA VAL A 27 -20.26 -17.98 4.27
C VAL A 27 -19.08 -18.92 4.56
N SER A 28 -19.03 -19.53 5.75
CA SER A 28 -18.00 -20.49 6.14
C SER A 28 -17.96 -21.76 5.27
N TRP A 29 -19.08 -22.15 4.66
CA TRP A 29 -19.12 -23.27 3.71
C TRP A 29 -18.40 -22.90 2.40
N GLY A 30 -18.46 -21.62 2.02
CA GLY A 30 -17.78 -21.07 0.86
C GLY A 30 -16.27 -21.06 1.07
N GLU A 31 -15.81 -20.66 2.25
CA GLU A 31 -14.40 -20.73 2.67
C GLU A 31 -13.89 -22.17 2.61
N THR A 32 -14.65 -23.11 3.19
CA THR A 32 -14.30 -24.54 3.14
C THR A 32 -14.23 -25.04 1.70
N ALA A 33 -15.21 -24.72 0.85
CA ALA A 33 -15.23 -25.12 -0.55
C ALA A 33 -14.08 -24.48 -1.36
N ALA A 34 -13.68 -23.25 -1.04
CA ALA A 34 -12.52 -22.60 -1.64
C ALA A 34 -11.22 -23.34 -1.31
N VAL A 35 -11.02 -23.78 -0.07
CA VAL A 35 -9.87 -24.60 0.32
C VAL A 35 -9.81 -25.90 -0.51
N TRP A 36 -10.94 -26.60 -0.67
CA TRP A 36 -11.00 -27.79 -1.52
C TRP A 36 -10.71 -27.48 -2.99
N PHE A 37 -11.20 -26.34 -3.50
CA PHE A 37 -10.93 -25.89 -4.85
C PHE A 37 -9.43 -25.61 -5.05
N ASP A 38 -8.77 -24.94 -4.11
CA ASP A 38 -7.33 -24.63 -4.19
C ASP A 38 -6.48 -25.90 -4.25
N VAL A 39 -6.83 -26.91 -3.44
CA VAL A 39 -6.18 -28.24 -3.49
C VAL A 39 -6.36 -28.89 -4.87
N LEU A 40 -7.57 -28.88 -5.42
CA LEU A 40 -7.86 -29.44 -6.73
C LEU A 40 -7.17 -28.65 -7.86
N ALA A 41 -7.13 -27.32 -7.76
CA ALA A 41 -6.47 -26.44 -8.70
C ALA A 41 -4.95 -26.69 -8.72
N ALA A 42 -4.33 -26.85 -7.56
CA ALA A 42 -2.91 -27.19 -7.46
C ALA A 42 -2.58 -28.51 -8.21
N ILE A 43 -3.38 -29.56 -8.01
CA ILE A 43 -3.22 -30.84 -8.74
C ILE A 43 -3.46 -30.65 -10.25
N ALA A 44 -4.49 -29.88 -10.62
CA ALA A 44 -4.81 -29.60 -12.02
C ALA A 44 -3.70 -28.83 -12.72
N PHE A 45 -3.05 -27.86 -12.07
CA PHE A 45 -1.90 -27.14 -12.63
C PHE A 45 -0.71 -28.07 -12.89
N VAL A 46 -0.41 -28.99 -11.97
CA VAL A 46 0.65 -29.99 -12.17
C VAL A 46 0.33 -30.91 -13.34
N LEU A 47 -0.89 -31.43 -13.41
CA LEU A 47 -1.33 -32.29 -14.53
C LEU A 47 -1.35 -31.53 -15.86
N GLY A 48 -1.80 -30.27 -15.85
CA GLY A 48 -1.82 -29.39 -17.01
C GLY A 48 -0.42 -29.11 -17.55
N GLY A 49 0.51 -28.73 -16.67
CA GLY A 49 1.92 -28.52 -17.01
C GLY A 49 2.59 -29.80 -17.50
N GLY A 50 2.33 -30.94 -16.84
CA GLY A 50 2.83 -32.25 -17.24
C GLY A 50 2.31 -32.68 -18.62
N ASN A 51 1.03 -32.44 -18.91
CA ASN A 51 0.45 -32.72 -20.22
C ASN A 51 1.04 -31.83 -21.32
N LEU A 52 1.20 -30.52 -21.05
CA LEU A 52 1.85 -29.58 -21.95
C LEU A 52 3.28 -30.05 -22.28
N LEU A 53 4.08 -30.35 -21.27
CA LEU A 53 5.43 -30.86 -21.45
C LEU A 53 5.43 -32.17 -22.25
N LYS A 54 4.58 -33.15 -21.91
CA LYS A 54 4.50 -34.43 -22.62
C LYS A 54 4.21 -34.26 -24.10
N VAL A 55 3.20 -33.45 -24.45
CA VAL A 55 2.78 -33.24 -25.84
C VAL A 55 3.86 -32.51 -26.62
N HIS A 56 4.41 -31.42 -26.07
CA HIS A 56 5.37 -30.60 -26.78
C HIS A 56 6.77 -31.23 -26.84
N LEU A 57 7.24 -31.88 -25.77
CA LEU A 57 8.52 -32.63 -25.78
C LEU A 57 8.46 -33.80 -26.77
N LYS A 58 7.35 -34.54 -26.83
CA LYS A 58 7.17 -35.58 -27.84
C LYS A 58 7.25 -34.99 -29.26
N LYS A 59 6.56 -33.88 -29.52
CA LYS A 59 6.61 -33.21 -30.83
C LYS A 59 8.01 -32.70 -31.20
N VAL A 60 8.78 -32.24 -30.22
CA VAL A 60 10.19 -31.82 -30.39
C VAL A 60 11.08 -33.03 -30.68
N SER A 61 10.96 -34.10 -29.89
CA SER A 61 11.69 -35.36 -30.05
C SER A 61 11.41 -35.98 -31.43
N ASP A 62 10.15 -36.03 -31.83
CA ASP A 62 9.72 -36.62 -33.09
C ASP A 62 9.99 -35.70 -34.31
N ARG A 63 10.51 -34.48 -34.09
CA ARG A 63 10.72 -33.43 -35.11
C ARG A 63 9.50 -33.20 -36.02
N GLY A 64 8.30 -33.28 -35.46
CA GLY A 64 7.06 -33.11 -36.22
C GLY A 64 6.91 -31.70 -36.81
N PRO A 65 5.97 -31.47 -37.75
CA PRO A 65 5.73 -30.15 -38.32
C PRO A 65 5.49 -29.08 -37.25
N GLY A 66 6.30 -28.02 -37.26
CA GLY A 66 6.26 -26.94 -36.26
C GLY A 66 6.90 -27.30 -34.91
N TRP A 67 7.83 -28.28 -34.86
CA TRP A 67 8.55 -28.65 -33.64
C TRP A 67 9.31 -27.47 -32.99
N ALA A 68 9.84 -26.54 -33.79
CA ALA A 68 10.56 -25.38 -33.28
C ALA A 68 9.67 -24.50 -32.37
N TYR A 69 8.40 -24.27 -32.74
CA TYR A 69 7.45 -23.55 -31.89
C TYR A 69 7.15 -24.29 -30.58
N SER A 70 7.12 -25.63 -30.62
CA SER A 70 6.97 -26.44 -29.41
C SER A 70 8.20 -26.38 -28.52
N ALA A 71 9.40 -26.31 -29.09
CA ALA A 71 10.64 -26.10 -28.32
C ALA A 71 10.65 -24.73 -27.63
N ILE A 72 10.26 -23.66 -28.33
CA ILE A 72 10.11 -22.32 -27.74
C ILE A 72 9.10 -22.36 -26.60
N THR A 73 7.94 -22.97 -26.80
CA THR A 73 6.89 -23.08 -25.76
C THR A 73 7.42 -23.77 -24.50
N VAL A 74 8.14 -24.90 -24.66
CA VAL A 74 8.74 -25.62 -23.52
C VAL A 74 9.79 -24.78 -22.82
N LEU A 75 10.69 -24.11 -23.56
CA LEU A 75 11.71 -23.24 -22.99
C LEU A 75 11.10 -22.08 -22.21
N THR A 76 10.12 -21.38 -22.80
CA THR A 76 9.44 -20.26 -22.14
C THR A 76 8.66 -20.72 -20.91
N PHE A 77 7.98 -21.87 -20.99
CA PHE A 77 7.28 -22.46 -19.84
C PHE A 77 8.25 -22.78 -18.70
N LEU A 78 9.38 -23.45 -18.97
CA LEU A 78 10.37 -23.78 -17.95
C LEU A 78 11.04 -22.54 -17.35
N ALA A 79 11.36 -21.54 -18.17
CA ALA A 79 11.92 -20.28 -17.70
C ALA A 79 10.94 -19.56 -16.77
N THR A 80 9.68 -19.40 -17.19
CA THR A 80 8.63 -18.76 -16.39
C THR A 80 8.38 -19.52 -15.09
N LEU A 81 8.29 -20.85 -15.15
CA LEU A 81 8.11 -21.69 -13.97
C LEU A 81 9.28 -21.54 -12.99
N THR A 82 10.52 -21.51 -13.49
CA THR A 82 11.72 -21.37 -12.64
C THR A 82 11.77 -20.01 -11.96
N VAL A 83 11.55 -18.92 -12.70
CA VAL A 83 11.51 -17.55 -12.14
C VAL A 83 10.40 -17.45 -11.08
N GLY A 84 9.24 -18.08 -11.32
CA GLY A 84 8.08 -18.10 -10.41
C GLY A 84 8.33 -18.86 -9.13
N LEU A 85 8.73 -20.12 -9.26
CA LEU A 85 8.98 -21.00 -8.12
C LEU A 85 10.13 -20.51 -7.25
N LEU A 86 11.19 -19.98 -7.88
CA LEU A 86 12.36 -19.49 -7.15
C LEU A 86 12.22 -18.03 -6.71
N LYS A 87 11.10 -17.36 -7.01
CA LYS A 87 10.89 -15.92 -6.77
C LYS A 87 12.12 -15.08 -7.13
N TRP A 88 12.76 -15.42 -8.26
CA TRP A 88 14.06 -14.86 -8.58
C TRP A 88 13.93 -13.36 -8.85
N GLY A 89 14.72 -12.54 -8.17
CA GLY A 89 14.74 -11.08 -8.35
C GLY A 89 13.51 -10.39 -7.76
N VAL A 90 12.75 -11.08 -6.91
CA VAL A 90 11.65 -10.47 -6.15
C VAL A 90 12.27 -9.81 -4.90
N PRO A 91 12.16 -8.47 -4.75
CA PRO A 91 12.61 -7.83 -3.52
C PRO A 91 11.75 -8.31 -2.33
N PRO A 92 12.29 -8.40 -1.11
CA PRO A 92 11.49 -8.74 0.06
C PRO A 92 10.29 -7.81 0.25
N ALA A 93 9.24 -8.33 0.87
CA ALA A 93 8.05 -7.57 1.18
C ALA A 93 8.37 -6.58 2.30
N SER A 94 8.22 -5.28 2.05
CA SER A 94 8.63 -4.24 2.99
C SER A 94 7.81 -4.23 4.29
N ASP A 95 6.60 -4.78 4.25
CA ASP A 95 5.71 -4.97 5.39
C ASP A 95 6.04 -6.21 6.22
N GLN A 96 6.81 -7.15 5.68
CA GLN A 96 7.23 -8.38 6.36
C GLN A 96 8.68 -8.30 6.84
N GLU A 97 9.51 -7.49 6.18
CA GLU A 97 10.85 -7.19 6.63
C GLU A 97 10.81 -6.18 7.77
N PHE A 98 11.42 -6.54 8.88
CA PHE A 98 11.53 -5.69 10.07
C PHE A 98 12.69 -4.73 9.92
N TYR A 99 12.63 -3.84 8.93
CA TYR A 99 13.68 -2.85 8.69
C TYR A 99 13.94 -1.97 9.93
N GLY A 100 15.21 -1.75 10.24
CA GLY A 100 15.64 -1.04 11.45
C GLY A 100 15.64 -1.89 12.73
N TYR A 101 15.02 -3.08 12.75
CA TYR A 101 14.99 -3.92 13.95
C TYR A 101 16.17 -4.90 14.00
N THR A 102 16.74 -5.02 15.19
CA THR A 102 17.66 -6.10 15.58
C THR A 102 16.98 -6.99 16.60
N PHE A 103 17.16 -8.30 16.49
CA PHE A 103 16.51 -9.30 17.34
C PHE A 103 17.52 -10.08 18.18
N ALA A 104 17.13 -10.42 19.41
CA ALA A 104 17.75 -11.42 20.25
C ALA A 104 16.69 -12.43 20.68
N HIS A 105 17.07 -13.71 20.78
CA HIS A 105 16.14 -14.75 21.17
C HIS A 105 15.78 -14.62 22.66
N LEU A 106 14.48 -14.67 22.94
CA LEU A 106 13.91 -14.69 24.29
C LEU A 106 12.54 -15.34 24.21
N ALA A 107 12.43 -16.58 24.68
CA ALA A 107 11.16 -17.28 24.69
C ALA A 107 10.18 -16.64 25.68
N ILE A 108 8.88 -16.88 25.48
CA ILE A 108 7.85 -16.23 26.29
C ILE A 108 7.87 -16.70 27.74
N ASP A 109 8.21 -17.96 27.97
CA ASP A 109 8.43 -18.58 29.27
C ASP A 109 9.77 -18.16 29.92
N GLU A 110 10.63 -17.46 29.16
CA GLU A 110 11.86 -16.83 29.67
C GLU A 110 11.68 -15.35 30.00
N LEU A 111 10.48 -14.77 29.76
CA LEU A 111 10.19 -13.41 30.17
C LEU A 111 10.29 -13.27 31.69
N PRO A 112 10.75 -12.11 32.17
CA PRO A 112 10.78 -11.82 33.59
C PRO A 112 9.37 -11.74 34.18
N GLU A 113 9.20 -12.19 35.44
CA GLU A 113 7.94 -12.09 36.19
C GLU A 113 7.48 -10.63 36.35
N GLU A 114 8.41 -9.67 36.30
CA GLU A 114 8.10 -8.24 36.31
C GLU A 114 7.33 -7.75 35.06
N LEU A 115 7.31 -8.55 34.00
CA LEU A 115 6.52 -8.32 32.78
C LEU A 115 5.29 -9.22 32.70
N ASP A 116 4.87 -9.80 33.82
CA ASP A 116 3.60 -10.54 33.92
C ASP A 116 2.54 -9.65 34.58
N TYR A 117 1.43 -9.44 33.87
CA TYR A 117 0.39 -8.51 34.25
C TYR A 117 -0.90 -9.26 34.55
N GLU A 118 -1.45 -9.03 35.74
CA GLU A 118 -2.71 -9.60 36.19
C GLU A 118 -3.76 -8.50 36.29
N VAL A 119 -4.88 -8.67 35.57
CA VAL A 119 -6.03 -7.74 35.63
C VAL A 119 -7.25 -8.50 36.11
N SER A 120 -7.69 -8.17 37.32
CA SER A 120 -8.91 -8.73 37.90
C SER A 120 -10.15 -8.21 37.17
N VAL A 121 -10.98 -9.13 36.67
CA VAL A 121 -12.16 -8.86 35.86
C VAL A 121 -13.35 -9.68 36.33
N SER A 122 -14.55 -9.39 35.83
CA SER A 122 -15.74 -10.23 36.05
C SER A 122 -16.42 -10.44 34.71
N LEU A 123 -16.03 -11.50 34.02
CA LEU A 123 -16.47 -11.78 32.66
C LEU A 123 -17.15 -13.17 32.60
N PRO A 124 -18.24 -13.32 31.83
CA PRO A 124 -18.88 -14.61 31.62
C PRO A 124 -17.94 -15.64 30.99
N SER A 125 -18.12 -16.92 31.34
CA SER A 125 -17.36 -18.05 30.76
C SER A 125 -17.50 -18.16 29.24
N GLU A 126 -18.59 -17.64 28.67
CA GLU A 126 -18.84 -17.63 27.23
C GLU A 126 -17.73 -16.89 26.44
N TYR A 127 -17.00 -15.96 27.08
CA TYR A 127 -15.90 -15.26 26.42
C TYR A 127 -14.66 -16.12 26.17
N SER A 128 -14.58 -17.33 26.73
CA SER A 128 -13.54 -18.30 26.36
C SER A 128 -13.92 -19.20 25.19
N GLU A 129 -15.13 -19.07 24.62
CA GLU A 129 -15.57 -19.92 23.50
C GLU A 129 -14.97 -19.52 22.14
N ARG A 130 -14.63 -18.24 21.95
CA ARG A 130 -13.93 -17.79 20.75
C ARG A 130 -12.43 -17.98 20.89
N GLU A 131 -11.79 -18.33 19.78
CA GLU A 131 -10.33 -18.40 19.70
C GLU A 131 -9.73 -17.00 19.91
N ILE A 132 -8.73 -16.91 20.78
CA ILE A 132 -7.96 -15.69 21.01
C ILE A 132 -7.25 -15.32 19.70
N PRO A 133 -7.23 -14.04 19.26
CA PRO A 133 -6.56 -13.63 18.04
C PRO A 133 -5.11 -14.11 17.98
N ALA A 134 -4.67 -14.53 16.80
CA ALA A 134 -3.34 -15.10 16.59
C ALA A 134 -2.20 -14.17 17.05
N SER A 135 -2.41 -12.86 16.97
CA SER A 135 -1.47 -11.81 17.39
C SER A 135 -1.15 -11.81 18.89
N VAL A 136 -1.97 -12.44 19.73
CA VAL A 136 -1.91 -12.32 21.20
C VAL A 136 -2.14 -13.63 21.95
N ARG A 137 -2.58 -14.70 21.25
CA ARG A 137 -2.89 -16.01 21.85
C ARG A 137 -1.75 -16.66 22.65
N SER A 138 -0.50 -16.28 22.42
CA SER A 138 0.65 -16.78 23.18
C SER A 138 0.90 -15.99 24.45
N GLN A 139 0.39 -14.75 24.54
CA GLN A 139 0.63 -13.83 25.65
C GLN A 139 -0.55 -13.73 26.61
N LEU A 140 -1.78 -14.01 26.17
CA LEU A 140 -2.99 -13.88 27.00
C LEU A 140 -3.49 -15.24 27.49
N GLU A 141 -3.64 -15.37 28.80
CA GLU A 141 -4.28 -16.51 29.46
C GLU A 141 -5.48 -16.07 30.31
N TYR A 142 -6.50 -16.93 30.39
CA TYR A 142 -7.67 -16.71 31.25
C TYR A 142 -7.54 -17.52 32.54
N GLN A 143 -7.73 -16.88 33.68
CA GLN A 143 -8.01 -17.60 34.92
C GLN A 143 -9.51 -17.65 35.19
N PHE A 144 -9.95 -18.80 35.72
CA PHE A 144 -11.36 -19.07 35.99
C PHE A 144 -11.60 -19.15 37.49
N GLY A 145 -12.65 -18.46 37.96
CA GLY A 145 -13.15 -18.56 39.33
C GLY A 145 -13.89 -19.87 39.60
N GLU A 146 -14.26 -20.09 40.86
CA GLU A 146 -15.01 -21.29 41.29
C GLU A 146 -16.39 -21.42 40.61
N ASP A 147 -16.98 -20.30 40.16
CA ASP A 147 -18.25 -20.24 39.45
C ASP A 147 -18.12 -20.44 37.92
N GLY A 148 -16.89 -20.66 37.44
CA GLY A 148 -16.56 -20.81 36.02
C GLY A 148 -16.48 -19.49 35.26
N SER A 149 -16.70 -18.34 35.89
CA SER A 149 -16.47 -17.03 35.28
C SER A 149 -14.97 -16.75 35.11
N ILE A 150 -14.61 -15.89 34.15
CA ILE A 150 -13.24 -15.41 34.03
C ILE A 150 -13.07 -14.29 35.07
N ASN A 151 -12.22 -14.52 36.06
CA ASN A 151 -11.97 -13.60 37.17
C ASN A 151 -10.68 -12.79 36.97
N GLU A 152 -9.78 -13.23 36.11
CA GLU A 152 -8.51 -12.57 35.87
C GLU A 152 -8.00 -12.83 34.45
N LEU A 153 -7.43 -11.79 33.85
CA LEU A 153 -6.67 -11.85 32.61
C LEU A 153 -5.19 -11.78 32.94
N HIS A 154 -4.44 -12.76 32.48
CA HIS A 154 -2.99 -12.81 32.63
C HIS A 154 -2.32 -12.49 31.30
N PHE A 155 -1.39 -11.54 31.30
CA PHE A 155 -0.69 -11.12 30.09
C PHE A 155 0.81 -11.02 30.29
N SER A 156 1.58 -11.71 29.45
CA SER A 156 3.04 -11.70 29.53
C SER A 156 3.67 -10.81 28.44
N GLY A 157 4.49 -9.84 28.86
CA GLY A 157 5.17 -8.86 28.01
C GLY A 157 4.41 -7.55 27.84
N TRP A 158 4.81 -6.72 26.88
CA TRP A 158 4.10 -5.47 26.58
C TRP A 158 3.05 -5.64 25.51
N ILE A 159 1.86 -5.09 25.75
CA ILE A 159 0.75 -5.12 24.78
C ILE A 159 0.92 -4.01 23.74
N THR A 160 0.79 -4.37 22.47
CA THR A 160 0.86 -3.42 21.36
C THR A 160 -0.51 -2.82 21.04
N PRO A 161 -0.58 -1.62 20.43
CA PRO A 161 -1.86 -1.04 20.00
C PRO A 161 -2.66 -1.93 19.03
N GLY A 162 -1.95 -2.69 18.17
CA GLY A 162 -2.57 -3.65 17.26
C GLY A 162 -3.23 -4.81 18.00
N GLN A 163 -2.51 -5.44 18.95
CA GLN A 163 -3.05 -6.50 19.79
C GLN A 163 -4.22 -6.01 20.64
N LEU A 164 -4.13 -4.80 21.20
CA LEU A 164 -5.20 -4.18 21.96
C LEU A 164 -6.46 -4.01 21.11
N ASN A 165 -6.30 -3.54 19.87
CA ASN A 165 -7.41 -3.42 18.92
C ASN A 165 -8.00 -4.79 18.54
N ASP A 166 -7.17 -5.80 18.29
CA ASP A 166 -7.62 -7.16 17.96
C ASP A 166 -8.43 -7.76 19.12
N LEU A 167 -7.94 -7.62 20.35
CA LEU A 167 -8.65 -8.05 21.56
C LEU A 167 -9.95 -7.27 21.75
N SER A 168 -9.92 -5.94 21.64
CA SER A 168 -11.10 -5.09 21.83
C SER A 168 -12.23 -5.44 20.84
N ASN A 169 -11.87 -5.84 19.62
CA ASN A 169 -12.82 -6.25 18.58
C ASN A 169 -13.30 -7.71 18.71
N LEU A 170 -12.71 -8.51 19.61
CA LEU A 170 -13.12 -9.90 19.82
C LEU A 170 -14.56 -10.01 20.33
N TYR A 171 -14.99 -9.08 21.19
CA TYR A 171 -16.35 -8.97 21.70
C TYR A 171 -16.81 -7.51 21.80
N ASP A 172 -18.08 -7.26 21.47
CA ASP A 172 -18.65 -5.90 21.45
C ASP A 172 -19.20 -5.39 22.78
N SER A 173 -19.14 -6.19 23.83
CA SER A 173 -19.66 -5.83 25.16
C SER A 173 -18.77 -4.76 25.83
N LEU A 174 -19.39 -3.90 26.65
CA LEU A 174 -18.65 -2.86 27.36
C LEU A 174 -17.77 -3.45 28.46
N GLU A 175 -18.24 -4.55 29.07
CA GLU A 175 -17.55 -5.32 30.07
C GLU A 175 -16.22 -5.85 29.53
N TRP A 176 -16.23 -6.44 28.33
CA TRP A 176 -15.03 -6.90 27.66
C TRP A 176 -14.13 -5.73 27.26
N LYS A 177 -14.68 -4.71 26.60
CA LYS A 177 -13.87 -3.59 26.11
C LYS A 177 -13.21 -2.80 27.25
N CYS A 178 -13.87 -2.65 28.39
CA CYS A 178 -13.27 -2.07 29.59
C CYS A 178 -12.17 -2.98 30.18
N ALA A 179 -12.38 -4.30 30.25
CA ALA A 179 -11.34 -5.23 30.70
C ALA A 179 -10.07 -5.16 29.82
N ILE A 180 -10.25 -5.11 28.49
CA ILE A 180 -9.14 -4.97 27.55
C ILE A 180 -8.48 -3.60 27.66
N GLU A 181 -9.23 -2.53 27.91
CA GLU A 181 -8.68 -1.18 28.16
C GLU A 181 -7.79 -1.16 29.41
N GLN A 182 -8.26 -1.74 30.52
CA GLN A 182 -7.47 -1.89 31.76
C GLN A 182 -6.21 -2.73 31.54
N LEU A 183 -6.31 -3.79 30.75
CA LEU A 183 -5.15 -4.58 30.33
C LEU A 183 -4.17 -3.77 29.49
N GLY A 184 -4.69 -2.95 28.58
CA GLY A 184 -3.92 -2.00 27.77
C GLY A 184 -3.11 -1.02 28.61
N GLU A 185 -3.70 -0.51 29.69
CA GLU A 185 -3.03 0.38 30.64
C GLU A 185 -1.99 -0.34 31.51
N ALA A 186 -2.33 -1.54 32.01
CA ALA A 186 -1.45 -2.32 32.87
C ALA A 186 -0.20 -2.82 32.13
N ALA A 187 -0.38 -3.41 30.94
CA ALA A 187 0.70 -3.99 30.14
C ALA A 187 1.30 -3.00 29.11
N ALA A 188 1.06 -1.69 29.28
CA ALA A 188 1.60 -0.67 28.40
C ALA A 188 3.13 -0.67 28.43
N ILE A 189 3.76 -0.50 27.27
CA ILE A 189 5.22 -0.28 27.22
C ILE A 189 5.56 1.08 27.88
N PRO A 190 6.54 1.13 28.80
CA PRO A 190 6.98 2.39 29.38
C PRO A 190 7.47 3.37 28.30
N SER A 191 7.21 4.66 28.53
CA SER A 191 7.48 5.72 27.55
C SER A 191 8.95 5.81 27.13
N GLU A 192 9.88 5.44 27.99
CA GLU A 192 11.32 5.39 27.67
C GLU A 192 11.68 4.37 26.60
N PHE A 193 10.92 3.27 26.50
CA PHE A 193 11.16 2.15 25.58
C PHE A 193 10.26 2.23 24.33
N ALA A 194 9.17 2.99 24.39
CA ALA A 194 8.20 3.13 23.31
C ALA A 194 8.87 3.53 21.98
N GLY A 195 8.62 2.75 20.93
CA GLY A 195 9.22 2.95 19.59
C GLY A 195 10.69 2.54 19.46
N LYS A 196 11.36 2.17 20.55
CA LYS A 196 12.79 1.78 20.57
C LYS A 196 13.00 0.31 20.85
N VAL A 197 12.12 -0.31 21.63
CA VAL A 197 12.19 -1.72 22.04
C VAL A 197 10.83 -2.35 21.83
N ALA A 198 10.80 -3.60 21.38
CA ALA A 198 9.57 -4.36 21.25
C ALA A 198 9.81 -5.84 21.53
N TYR A 199 8.80 -6.51 22.08
CA TYR A 199 8.77 -7.96 22.21
C TYR A 199 7.85 -8.57 21.15
N PHE A 200 8.36 -9.52 20.38
CA PHE A 200 7.61 -10.22 19.34
C PHE A 200 7.40 -11.68 19.74
N ALA A 201 6.24 -11.98 20.35
CA ALA A 201 5.93 -13.30 20.90
C ALA A 201 5.96 -14.41 19.83
N ASP A 202 5.39 -14.17 18.64
CA ASP A 202 5.40 -15.12 17.51
C ASP A 202 6.81 -15.45 16.99
N HIS A 203 7.80 -14.64 17.37
CA HIS A 203 9.19 -14.82 17.00
C HIS A 203 10.08 -15.24 18.18
N ALA A 204 9.52 -15.36 19.39
CA ALA A 204 10.26 -15.61 20.62
C ALA A 204 11.51 -14.71 20.70
N SER A 205 11.30 -13.40 20.52
CA SER A 205 12.41 -12.46 20.39
C SER A 205 12.12 -11.10 20.99
N LEU A 206 13.08 -10.61 21.78
CA LEU A 206 13.22 -9.21 22.13
C LEU A 206 13.92 -8.47 20.98
N SER A 207 13.53 -7.22 20.74
CA SER A 207 14.09 -6.43 19.65
C SER A 207 14.39 -5.00 20.05
N ALA A 208 15.34 -4.39 19.35
CA ALA A 208 15.65 -2.97 19.42
C ALA A 208 15.55 -2.35 18.02
N TYR A 209 15.02 -1.14 17.93
CA TYR A 209 14.91 -0.35 16.70
C TYR A 209 16.08 0.64 16.62
N GLY A 210 16.91 0.52 15.57
CA GLY A 210 18.13 1.30 15.41
C GLY A 210 19.23 0.91 16.41
N LEU A 211 19.95 1.90 16.91
CA LEU A 211 21.00 1.74 17.92
C LEU A 211 20.37 1.60 19.33
N LEU A 212 20.63 0.49 20.00
CA LEU A 212 20.33 0.37 21.43
C LEU A 212 21.40 1.15 22.22
N GLU A 213 21.05 2.37 22.63
CA GLU A 213 21.95 3.24 23.41
C GLU A 213 22.35 2.57 24.74
N PRO A 214 23.61 2.73 25.20
CA PRO A 214 24.08 2.10 26.44
C PRO A 214 23.24 2.42 27.67
N SER A 215 22.71 3.65 27.78
CA SER A 215 21.81 4.03 28.88
C SER A 215 20.50 3.25 28.83
N LEU A 216 19.88 3.14 27.65
CA LEU A 216 18.63 2.41 27.47
C LEU A 216 18.81 0.91 27.72
N ALA A 217 19.98 0.35 27.36
CA ALA A 217 20.32 -1.04 27.68
C ALA A 217 20.40 -1.29 29.19
N GLU A 218 20.96 -0.35 29.96
CA GLU A 218 20.98 -0.45 31.43
C GLU A 218 19.59 -0.27 32.04
N ASP A 219 18.78 0.63 31.49
CA ASP A 219 17.38 0.79 31.91
C ASP A 219 16.57 -0.50 31.68
N LEU A 220 16.75 -1.18 30.53
CA LEU A 220 16.15 -2.49 30.27
C LEU A 220 16.63 -3.56 31.26
N LYS A 221 17.93 -3.61 31.58
CA LYS A 221 18.47 -4.57 32.56
C LYS A 221 17.95 -4.31 33.97
N SER A 222 17.57 -3.07 34.28
CA SER A 222 17.01 -2.72 35.60
C SER A 222 15.63 -3.33 35.86
N ILE A 223 14.89 -3.71 34.80
CA ILE A 223 13.57 -4.36 34.91
C ILE A 223 13.69 -5.71 35.61
N SER A 224 14.72 -6.51 35.29
CA SER A 224 14.88 -7.85 35.87
C SER A 224 16.31 -8.34 35.83
N ALA A 225 16.72 -9.07 36.86
CA ALA A 225 18.03 -9.72 36.95
C ALA A 225 18.06 -11.13 36.31
N SER A 226 17.01 -11.51 35.57
CA SER A 226 16.93 -12.84 34.95
C SER A 226 18.06 -13.04 33.93
N ALA A 227 18.67 -14.24 33.95
CA ALA A 227 19.80 -14.55 33.07
C ALA A 227 19.41 -14.58 31.57
N PRO A 228 18.23 -15.11 31.17
CA PRO A 228 17.75 -14.99 29.80
C PRO A 228 17.54 -13.54 29.34
N TRP A 229 16.91 -12.71 30.19
CA TRP A 229 16.67 -11.30 29.90
C TRP A 229 17.96 -10.52 29.68
N THR A 230 18.89 -10.64 30.63
CA THR A 230 20.20 -9.95 30.57
C THR A 230 20.97 -10.35 29.31
N ARG A 231 20.99 -11.65 28.98
CA ARG A 231 21.67 -12.16 27.79
C ARG A 231 21.06 -11.62 26.50
N ALA A 232 19.73 -11.57 26.42
CA ALA A 232 19.04 -11.02 25.24
C ALA A 232 19.39 -9.54 25.03
N ILE A 233 19.44 -8.75 26.11
CA ILE A 233 19.83 -7.33 26.05
C ILE A 233 21.29 -7.16 25.65
N GLU A 234 22.21 -7.96 26.20
CA GLU A 234 23.62 -7.93 25.81
C GLU A 234 23.82 -8.29 24.33
N GLU A 235 23.10 -9.31 23.84
CA GLU A 235 23.10 -9.70 22.43
C GLU A 235 22.55 -8.60 21.52
N LEU A 236 21.49 -7.89 21.94
CA LEU A 236 20.98 -6.72 21.22
C LEU A 236 22.02 -5.61 21.19
N ALA A 237 22.57 -5.23 22.35
CA ALA A 237 23.55 -4.14 22.46
C ALA A 237 24.78 -4.40 21.59
N GLU A 238 25.33 -5.62 21.60
CA GLU A 238 26.47 -6.01 20.76
C GLU A 238 26.14 -5.91 19.26
N ARG A 239 24.93 -6.34 18.86
CA ARG A 239 24.53 -6.36 17.45
C ARG A 239 24.21 -4.97 16.92
N THR A 240 23.52 -4.15 17.70
CA THR A 240 23.15 -2.78 17.30
C THR A 240 24.33 -1.83 17.34
N SER A 241 25.39 -2.10 18.10
CA SER A 241 26.58 -1.24 18.16
C SER A 241 27.58 -1.49 17.02
N ARG A 242 27.29 -2.41 16.10
CA ARG A 242 28.19 -2.68 14.96
C ARG A 242 28.24 -1.49 14.04
N THR A 243 29.45 -1.10 13.66
CA THR A 243 29.68 0.06 12.80
C THR A 243 30.16 -0.40 11.44
N GLU A 244 29.52 0.12 10.39
CA GLU A 244 29.87 -0.12 9.00
C GLU A 244 30.16 1.22 8.32
N THR A 245 31.08 1.21 7.36
CA THR A 245 31.56 2.41 6.68
C THR A 245 31.38 2.25 5.18
N PHE A 246 30.79 3.26 4.56
CA PHE A 246 30.42 3.28 3.15
C PHE A 246 31.08 4.48 2.47
N GLN A 247 31.65 4.24 1.29
CA GLN A 247 32.17 5.30 0.44
C GLN A 247 31.03 5.81 -0.44
N LEU A 248 30.70 7.10 -0.30
CA LEU A 248 29.69 7.76 -1.11
C LEU A 248 30.32 8.28 -2.41
N GLU A 249 29.60 8.22 -3.53
CA GLU A 249 30.12 8.72 -4.81
C GLU A 249 29.95 10.23 -4.92
N GLN A 250 28.77 10.76 -4.53
CA GLN A 250 28.46 12.17 -4.65
C GLN A 250 27.59 12.68 -3.51
N LEU A 251 28.22 13.36 -2.54
CA LEU A 251 27.53 13.98 -1.42
C LEU A 251 26.66 15.18 -1.85
N PRO A 252 25.40 15.27 -1.39
CA PRO A 252 24.61 16.49 -1.53
C PRO A 252 25.29 17.68 -0.86
N LYS A 253 25.10 18.88 -1.43
CA LYS A 253 25.63 20.10 -0.82
C LYS A 253 24.84 20.43 0.43
N GLY A 254 25.55 20.68 1.54
CA GLY A 254 24.92 21.10 2.79
C GLY A 254 24.22 19.95 3.53
N ILE A 255 24.64 18.71 3.31
CA ILE A 255 24.09 17.56 4.03
C ILE A 255 24.18 17.80 5.55
N ALA A 256 23.05 17.64 6.22
CA ALA A 256 22.94 17.79 7.67
C ALA A 256 22.32 16.53 8.26
N ILE A 257 22.95 16.02 9.31
CA ILE A 257 22.40 14.93 10.12
C ILE A 257 21.79 15.58 11.36
N PRO A 258 20.48 15.42 11.61
CA PRO A 258 19.84 15.87 12.84
C PRO A 258 20.54 15.31 14.08
N ASP A 259 20.58 16.09 15.16
CA ASP A 259 21.26 15.72 16.40
C ASP A 259 20.77 14.36 16.95
N ASP A 260 19.49 14.05 16.79
CA ASP A 260 18.85 12.79 17.20
C ASP A 260 19.48 11.55 16.54
N PHE A 261 20.11 11.70 15.38
CA PHE A 261 20.78 10.60 14.66
C PHE A 261 22.31 10.69 14.69
N SER A 262 22.88 11.70 15.35
CA SER A 262 24.34 11.93 15.40
C SER A 262 25.14 10.81 16.08
N SER A 263 24.50 10.03 16.97
CA SER A 263 25.11 8.85 17.59
C SER A 263 25.25 7.67 16.61
N ALA A 264 24.28 7.53 15.69
CA ALA A 264 24.20 6.43 14.74
C ALA A 264 24.77 6.76 13.35
N LEU A 265 24.78 8.03 12.93
CA LEU A 265 25.22 8.47 11.61
C LEU A 265 26.32 9.50 11.72
N LYS A 266 27.41 9.29 10.99
CA LYS A 266 28.52 10.24 10.87
C LYS A 266 29.01 10.33 9.44
N ILE A 267 29.17 11.56 8.95
CA ILE A 267 29.73 11.84 7.63
C ILE A 267 31.06 12.54 7.81
N GLU A 268 32.12 11.96 7.26
CA GLU A 268 33.48 12.52 7.26
C GLU A 268 34.02 12.55 5.82
N GLY A 269 34.01 13.73 5.19
CA GLY A 269 34.31 13.84 3.77
C GLY A 269 33.26 13.12 2.93
N ASP A 270 33.71 12.17 2.11
CA ASP A 270 32.84 11.34 1.24
C ASP A 270 32.52 9.98 1.87
N THR A 271 32.66 9.85 3.18
CA THR A 271 32.50 8.60 3.91
C THR A 271 31.33 8.68 4.88
N LEU A 272 30.37 7.77 4.74
CA LEU A 272 29.25 7.60 5.68
C LEU A 272 29.54 6.42 6.61
N THR A 273 29.57 6.70 7.91
CA THR A 273 29.66 5.69 8.96
C THR A 273 28.30 5.52 9.61
N VAL A 274 27.81 4.28 9.64
CA VAL A 274 26.53 3.90 10.25
C VAL A 274 26.80 2.96 11.41
N THR A 275 26.28 3.27 12.58
CA THR A 275 26.31 2.43 13.78
C THR A 275 24.92 1.83 14.00
N GLY A 276 24.81 0.52 13.84
CA GLY A 276 23.57 -0.24 13.86
C GLY A 276 22.90 -0.33 12.49
N PRO A 277 21.69 -0.92 12.42
CA PRO A 277 20.92 -0.93 11.18
C PRO A 277 20.44 0.48 10.85
N LEU A 278 20.58 0.90 9.58
CA LEU A 278 19.97 2.16 9.13
C LEU A 278 18.44 2.01 9.20
N THR A 279 17.78 2.82 10.03
CA THR A 279 16.33 2.76 10.18
C THR A 279 15.62 3.44 9.00
N PRO A 280 14.35 3.09 8.72
CA PRO A 280 13.52 3.84 7.77
C PRO A 280 13.51 5.36 8.01
N ASP A 281 13.50 5.81 9.27
CA ASP A 281 13.52 7.23 9.62
C ASP A 281 14.87 7.88 9.28
N MET A 282 15.97 7.23 9.63
CA MET A 282 17.32 7.67 9.25
C MET A 282 17.49 7.74 7.74
N LYS A 283 16.98 6.74 7.01
CA LYS A 283 16.97 6.73 5.55
C LYS A 283 16.17 7.92 5.00
N ALA A 284 14.97 8.17 5.52
CA ALA A 284 14.13 9.29 5.07
C ALA A 284 14.84 10.63 5.27
N VAL A 285 15.47 10.83 6.43
CA VAL A 285 16.27 12.02 6.74
C VAL A 285 17.47 12.16 5.80
N LEU A 286 18.21 11.08 5.54
CA LEU A 286 19.31 11.12 4.57
C LEU A 286 18.83 11.43 3.15
N GLN A 287 17.62 11.04 2.76
CA GLN A 287 17.06 11.35 1.44
C GLN A 287 16.49 12.77 1.35
N ASP A 288 16.05 13.35 2.47
CA ASP A 288 15.48 14.69 2.56
C ASP A 288 16.55 15.79 2.69
N GLN A 289 17.44 15.87 1.69
CA GLN A 289 18.58 16.80 1.66
C GLN A 289 18.49 17.82 0.52
N PHE A 290 17.41 17.79 -0.25
CA PHE A 290 17.23 18.64 -1.42
C PHE A 290 16.25 19.78 -1.11
N PRO A 291 16.52 21.00 -1.60
CA PRO A 291 15.70 22.15 -1.30
C PRO A 291 14.28 21.98 -1.85
N ARG A 292 13.31 22.25 -0.98
CA ARG A 292 11.88 22.28 -1.31
C ARG A 292 11.52 23.58 -2.01
N ILE A 293 10.53 23.53 -2.89
CA ILE A 293 10.11 24.73 -3.63
C ILE A 293 9.29 25.67 -2.74
N ARG A 294 9.47 26.96 -2.99
CA ARG A 294 8.64 28.03 -2.44
C ARG A 294 7.66 28.50 -3.52
N PRO A 295 6.52 29.11 -3.14
CA PRO A 295 5.63 29.74 -4.10
C PRO A 295 6.40 30.80 -4.89
N SER A 296 6.45 30.64 -6.21
CA SER A 296 7.23 31.54 -7.06
C SER A 296 6.51 32.87 -7.27
N ASN A 297 7.27 33.97 -7.23
CA ASN A 297 6.77 35.28 -7.66
C ASN A 297 6.99 35.51 -9.17
N ASP A 298 6.37 36.55 -9.73
CA ASP A 298 6.45 36.86 -11.17
C ASP A 298 7.91 37.05 -11.66
N GLU A 299 8.78 37.63 -10.83
CA GLU A 299 10.18 37.87 -11.18
C GLU A 299 10.97 36.56 -11.28
N GLU A 300 10.77 35.66 -10.32
CA GLU A 300 11.39 34.32 -10.31
C GLU A 300 10.91 33.47 -11.50
N VAL A 301 9.63 33.55 -11.83
CA VAL A 301 9.06 32.88 -13.00
C VAL A 301 9.69 33.40 -14.30
N GLU A 302 9.80 34.72 -14.48
CA GLU A 302 10.47 35.29 -15.65
C GLU A 302 11.95 34.94 -15.69
N SER A 303 12.64 34.94 -14.55
CA SER A 303 14.05 34.55 -14.48
C SER A 303 14.25 33.10 -14.91
N PHE A 304 13.42 32.18 -14.43
CA PHE A 304 13.47 30.78 -14.82
C PHE A 304 13.20 30.59 -16.31
N LEU A 305 12.19 31.28 -16.85
CA LEU A 305 11.87 31.26 -18.28
C LEU A 305 13.04 31.80 -19.12
N ALA A 306 13.64 32.92 -18.71
CA ALA A 306 14.79 33.51 -19.40
C ALA A 306 16.00 32.57 -19.39
N GLU A 307 16.26 31.88 -18.26
CA GLU A 307 17.32 30.87 -18.18
C GLU A 307 17.05 29.68 -19.09
N LEU A 308 15.80 29.22 -19.19
CA LEU A 308 15.40 28.13 -20.05
C LEU A 308 15.49 28.52 -21.54
N GLU A 309 15.09 29.74 -21.90
CA GLU A 309 15.18 30.33 -23.24
C GLU A 309 16.63 30.59 -23.67
N SER A 310 17.53 30.79 -22.71
CA SER A 310 18.96 30.94 -23.00
C SER A 310 19.62 29.63 -23.47
N ARG A 311 18.98 28.48 -23.24
CA ARG A 311 19.45 27.16 -23.68
C ARG A 311 19.08 26.95 -25.14
N ASP A 312 19.92 26.21 -25.87
CA ASP A 312 19.65 25.91 -27.27
C ASP A 312 18.27 25.24 -27.45
N GLY A 313 17.55 25.62 -28.51
CA GLY A 313 16.23 25.07 -28.87
C GLY A 313 15.07 26.08 -28.81
N PRO A 314 14.05 25.95 -29.69
CA PRO A 314 12.92 26.86 -29.71
C PRO A 314 12.02 26.67 -28.48
N ILE A 315 11.60 27.78 -27.87
CA ILE A 315 10.53 27.83 -26.86
C ILE A 315 9.42 28.69 -27.46
N ASP A 316 8.23 28.10 -27.60
CA ASP A 316 7.07 28.80 -28.12
C ASP A 316 6.19 29.34 -26.98
N GLU A 317 5.19 30.13 -27.35
CA GLU A 317 4.28 30.76 -26.40
C GLU A 317 3.47 29.74 -25.58
N ASN A 318 3.18 28.56 -26.15
CA ASN A 318 2.47 27.52 -25.40
C ASN A 318 3.36 26.93 -24.31
N ASP A 319 4.65 26.70 -24.60
CA ASP A 319 5.58 26.23 -23.57
C ASP A 319 5.77 27.28 -22.48
N ARG A 320 5.90 28.56 -22.85
CA ARG A 320 6.03 29.65 -21.86
C ARG A 320 4.85 29.64 -20.90
N ASN A 321 3.63 29.55 -21.43
CA ASN A 321 2.41 29.51 -20.63
C ASN A 321 2.30 28.22 -19.79
N LEU A 322 2.73 27.09 -20.33
CA LEU A 322 2.77 25.82 -19.61
C LEU A 322 3.76 25.86 -18.45
N VAL A 323 4.99 26.33 -18.70
CA VAL A 323 6.05 26.43 -17.68
C VAL A 323 5.64 27.41 -16.59
N ARG A 324 5.12 28.59 -16.97
CA ARG A 324 4.55 29.56 -16.04
C ARG A 324 3.49 28.93 -15.15
N GLY A 325 2.49 28.28 -15.74
CA GLY A 325 1.41 27.65 -15.00
C GLY A 325 1.90 26.61 -14.00
N LEU A 326 2.93 25.81 -14.35
CA LEU A 326 3.51 24.81 -13.45
C LEU A 326 4.34 25.42 -12.30
N LEU A 327 4.98 26.56 -12.52
CA LEU A 327 5.71 27.27 -11.47
C LEU A 327 4.73 27.92 -10.47
N GLU A 328 3.68 28.57 -10.99
CA GLU A 328 2.64 29.24 -10.22
C GLU A 328 1.71 28.25 -9.48
N SER A 329 1.53 27.03 -9.99
CA SER A 329 0.63 26.03 -9.40
C SER A 329 1.22 25.19 -8.27
N SER A 330 2.40 25.54 -7.75
CA SER A 330 3.14 24.74 -6.76
C SER A 330 2.37 24.55 -5.45
N TRP A 331 2.29 25.59 -4.63
CA TRP A 331 1.42 25.70 -3.45
C TRP A 331 1.32 27.17 -3.04
N GLN A 332 0.39 27.52 -2.16
CA GLN A 332 0.18 28.91 -1.72
C GLN A 332 0.17 29.02 -0.19
N THR A 333 0.59 30.16 0.33
CA THR A 333 0.59 30.45 1.78
C THR A 333 -0.76 30.22 2.44
N ASP A 334 -1.85 30.60 1.77
CA ASP A 334 -3.21 30.43 2.27
C ASP A 334 -3.58 28.95 2.47
N GLN A 335 -3.00 28.04 1.68
CA GLN A 335 -3.20 26.61 1.86
C GLN A 335 -2.55 26.11 3.15
N LEU A 336 -1.33 26.57 3.45
CA LEU A 336 -0.65 26.25 4.70
C LEU A 336 -1.43 26.81 5.91
N VAL A 337 -1.84 28.07 5.85
CA VAL A 337 -2.66 28.70 6.89
C VAL A 337 -3.97 27.94 7.12
N ALA A 338 -4.64 27.51 6.05
CA ALA A 338 -5.87 26.72 6.15
C ALA A 338 -5.62 25.35 6.82
N VAL A 339 -4.54 24.66 6.45
CA VAL A 339 -4.15 23.36 7.03
C VAL A 339 -3.86 23.51 8.53
N LEU A 340 -3.12 24.54 8.93
CA LEU A 340 -2.78 24.79 10.34
C LEU A 340 -3.99 25.20 11.18
N ASN A 341 -4.91 25.99 10.63
CA ASN A 341 -6.17 26.32 11.30
C ASN A 341 -7.10 25.10 11.41
N ASP A 342 -7.12 24.23 10.40
CA ASP A 342 -7.89 22.98 10.48
C ASP A 342 -7.32 22.03 11.53
N ALA A 343 -5.99 21.90 11.60
CA ALA A 343 -5.29 21.12 12.62
C ALA A 343 -5.45 21.70 14.05
N GLY A 344 -5.77 22.99 14.15
CA GLY A 344 -6.09 23.68 15.39
C GLY A 344 -7.46 23.33 15.97
N LYS A 345 -8.34 22.67 15.20
CA LYS A 345 -9.66 22.23 15.66
C LYS A 345 -9.52 21.04 16.59
N ARG A 346 -10.15 21.11 17.77
CA ARG A 346 -10.11 20.06 18.79
C ARG A 346 -11.39 19.23 18.71
N PRO A 347 -11.34 18.01 18.14
CA PRO A 347 -12.52 17.17 18.02
C PRO A 347 -13.00 16.71 19.41
N ALA A 348 -14.28 16.33 19.48
CA ALA A 348 -14.83 15.68 20.66
C ALA A 348 -14.03 14.40 20.99
N VAL A 349 -13.70 14.20 22.26
CA VAL A 349 -12.89 13.07 22.73
C VAL A 349 -13.81 11.87 22.97
N PRO A 350 -13.49 10.67 22.47
CA PRO A 350 -14.26 9.47 22.79
C PRO A 350 -14.12 9.15 24.28
N LYS A 351 -15.23 8.79 24.92
CA LYS A 351 -15.20 8.26 26.29
C LYS A 351 -14.52 6.90 26.31
N SER A 352 -13.84 6.63 27.41
CA SER A 352 -13.30 5.32 27.75
C SER A 352 -14.43 4.28 27.83
N TYR A 353 -14.14 3.02 27.49
CA TYR A 353 -15.14 1.95 27.62
C TYR A 353 -15.49 1.69 29.09
N CYS A 354 -14.56 1.91 30.00
CA CYS A 354 -14.80 1.83 31.43
C CYS A 354 -15.71 2.95 31.93
N GLU A 355 -15.55 4.18 31.45
CA GLU A 355 -16.49 5.28 31.75
C GLU A 355 -17.91 4.95 31.26
N LEU A 356 -18.03 4.45 30.02
CA LEU A 356 -19.33 4.06 29.45
C LEU A 356 -19.98 2.90 30.22
N LEU A 357 -19.17 1.95 30.69
CA LEU A 357 -19.64 0.84 31.54
C LEU A 357 -20.14 1.35 32.89
N GLN A 358 -19.41 2.28 33.51
CA GLN A 358 -19.81 2.89 34.78
C GLN A 358 -21.12 3.67 34.65
N GLU A 359 -21.30 4.45 33.59
CA GLU A 359 -22.56 5.16 33.31
C GLU A 359 -23.74 4.19 33.13
N ARG A 360 -23.53 3.09 32.40
CA ARG A 360 -24.55 2.04 32.24
C ARG A 360 -24.93 1.43 33.59
N GLN A 361 -23.94 1.11 34.42
CA GLN A 361 -24.15 0.54 35.76
C GLN A 361 -24.84 1.52 36.71
N ALA A 362 -24.63 2.83 36.53
CA ALA A 362 -25.33 3.88 37.24
C ALA A 362 -26.80 4.06 36.80
N GLY A 363 -27.25 3.33 35.76
CA GLY A 363 -28.63 3.33 35.27
C GLY A 363 -28.89 4.29 34.10
N GLU A 364 -27.84 4.85 33.47
CA GLU A 364 -27.98 5.71 32.30
C GLU A 364 -28.46 4.91 31.08
N THR A 365 -29.50 5.40 30.40
CA THR A 365 -30.12 4.71 29.26
C THR A 365 -29.59 5.16 27.89
N MET A 366 -28.99 6.36 27.82
CA MET A 366 -28.42 6.93 26.60
C MET A 366 -26.96 7.31 26.84
N LEU A 367 -26.06 6.39 26.52
CA LEU A 367 -24.62 6.59 26.70
C LEU A 367 -24.08 7.51 25.60
N LEU A 368 -23.62 8.70 25.99
CA LEU A 368 -22.91 9.61 25.10
C LEU A 368 -21.49 9.09 24.88
N ARG A 369 -21.18 8.72 23.63
CA ARG A 369 -19.88 8.11 23.26
C ARG A 369 -18.72 9.10 23.24
N THR A 370 -19.01 10.39 23.24
CA THR A 370 -17.99 11.45 23.20
C THR A 370 -18.33 12.53 24.20
N VAL A 371 -17.29 13.22 24.66
CA VAL A 371 -17.39 14.48 25.40
C VAL A 371 -16.84 15.61 24.53
N PRO A 372 -17.40 16.82 24.60
CA PRO A 372 -16.80 17.99 23.97
C PRO A 372 -15.33 18.12 24.39
N ALA A 373 -14.49 18.65 23.50
CA ALA A 373 -13.10 18.95 23.84
C ALA A 373 -13.06 19.84 25.09
N ALA A 374 -12.13 19.53 26.01
CA ALA A 374 -12.00 20.26 27.27
C ALA A 374 -11.55 21.72 27.09
N GLU A 375 -10.92 22.01 25.95
CA GLU A 375 -10.39 23.33 25.60
C GLU A 375 -10.88 23.76 24.21
N GLU A 376 -10.92 25.07 23.98
CA GLU A 376 -11.39 25.68 22.72
C GLU A 376 -10.40 25.47 21.56
N ASP A 377 -10.89 25.56 20.33
CA ASP A 377 -10.08 25.48 19.11
C ASP A 377 -8.99 26.57 19.08
N VAL A 378 -7.82 26.23 18.54
CA VAL A 378 -6.70 27.16 18.38
C VAL A 378 -6.64 27.65 16.94
N GLN A 379 -6.80 28.94 16.71
CA GLN A 379 -6.62 29.57 15.40
C GLN A 379 -5.35 30.42 15.39
N LEU A 380 -4.71 30.47 14.22
CA LEU A 380 -3.58 31.34 13.97
C LEU A 380 -3.98 32.81 14.12
N ASN A 381 -3.16 33.57 14.84
CA ASN A 381 -3.32 35.02 14.94
C ASN A 381 -2.65 35.74 13.76
N ASP A 382 -2.88 37.05 13.65
CA ASP A 382 -2.33 37.87 12.55
C ASP A 382 -0.79 37.88 12.53
N GLU A 383 -0.12 37.80 13.69
CA GLU A 383 1.34 37.78 13.80
C GLU A 383 1.92 36.46 13.27
N GLN A 384 1.30 35.33 13.63
CA GLN A 384 1.64 34.00 13.12
C GLN A 384 1.42 33.92 11.61
N VAL A 385 0.30 34.45 11.09
CA VAL A 385 0.05 34.49 9.64
C VAL A 385 1.09 35.36 8.92
N ALA A 386 1.47 36.50 9.48
CA ALA A 386 2.51 37.36 8.92
C ALA A 386 3.89 36.67 8.92
N ALA A 387 4.25 35.96 9.99
CA ALA A 387 5.48 35.18 10.07
C ALA A 387 5.51 34.07 9.02
N ILE A 388 4.40 33.36 8.80
CA ILE A 388 4.31 32.38 7.70
C ILE A 388 4.52 33.07 6.34
N GLN A 389 3.90 34.22 6.09
CA GLN A 389 4.06 34.94 4.83
C GLN A 389 5.52 35.38 4.59
N GLU A 390 6.17 35.94 5.62
CA GLU A 390 7.58 36.31 5.57
C GLU A 390 8.45 35.07 5.34
N ALA A 391 8.24 34.02 6.12
CA ALA A 391 9.01 32.80 6.04
C ALA A 391 8.88 32.10 4.70
N VAL A 392 7.70 32.09 4.09
CA VAL A 392 7.46 31.49 2.77
C VAL A 392 8.07 32.32 1.64
N SER A 393 8.02 33.65 1.75
CA SER A 393 8.55 34.56 0.72
C SER A 393 10.06 34.80 0.77
N ASN A 394 10.71 34.56 1.92
CA ASN A 394 12.15 34.75 2.08
C ASN A 394 12.93 33.43 1.88
N PRO A 395 13.73 33.30 0.80
CA PRO A 395 14.53 32.10 0.54
C PRO A 395 15.62 31.83 1.59
N GLU A 396 16.06 32.85 2.33
CA GLU A 396 17.12 32.74 3.34
C GLU A 396 16.63 32.13 4.66
N GLN A 397 15.32 32.12 4.91
CA GLN A 397 14.77 31.51 6.11
C GLN A 397 14.68 29.99 5.96
N ASP A 398 14.91 29.28 7.06
CA ASP A 398 14.74 27.83 7.11
C ASP A 398 13.29 27.51 7.53
N LEU A 399 12.53 26.90 6.61
CA LEU A 399 11.15 26.51 6.90
C LEU A 399 11.05 25.41 7.97
N THR A 400 12.13 24.69 8.24
CA THR A 400 12.14 23.67 9.30
C THR A 400 12.08 24.29 10.69
N GLU A 401 12.53 25.55 10.85
CA GLU A 401 12.49 26.29 12.11
C GLU A 401 11.16 27.05 12.33
N LEU A 402 10.30 27.10 11.32
CA LEU A 402 9.05 27.88 11.34
C LEU A 402 8.13 27.49 12.50
N GLY A 403 8.05 26.20 12.86
CA GLY A 403 7.25 25.75 14.00
C GLY A 403 7.68 26.41 15.32
N ALA A 404 9.00 26.49 15.57
CA ALA A 404 9.55 27.12 16.76
C ALA A 404 9.30 28.62 16.81
N GLU A 405 9.34 29.30 15.66
CA GLU A 405 8.97 30.72 15.55
C GLU A 405 7.49 30.93 15.88
N LEU A 406 6.59 30.11 15.32
CA LEU A 406 5.14 30.23 15.53
C LEU A 406 4.70 29.99 16.96
N VAL A 407 5.40 29.12 17.70
CA VAL A 407 5.22 28.91 19.14
C VAL A 407 5.49 30.18 19.93
N GLY A 408 6.48 30.99 19.51
CA GLY A 408 6.83 32.25 20.16
C GLY A 408 5.81 33.37 19.95
N LEU A 409 4.98 33.26 18.91
CA LEU A 409 4.06 34.32 18.45
C LEU A 409 2.60 34.10 18.91
N GLY A 410 2.25 32.94 19.45
CA GLY A 410 0.88 32.69 19.90
C GLY A 410 0.63 31.25 20.36
N PRO A 411 -0.63 30.92 20.72
CA PRO A 411 -1.02 29.56 21.03
C PRO A 411 -0.69 28.61 19.86
N TRP A 412 -0.08 27.48 20.19
CA TRP A 412 0.33 26.45 19.23
C TRP A 412 0.16 25.09 19.88
N ILE A 413 -0.41 24.13 19.15
CA ILE A 413 -0.68 22.78 19.67
C ILE A 413 0.08 21.71 18.89
N PRO A 414 0.38 20.53 19.48
CA PRO A 414 1.11 19.46 18.79
C PRO A 414 0.49 19.01 17.46
N ALA A 415 -0.84 19.09 17.33
CA ALA A 415 -1.53 18.77 16.08
C ALA A 415 -1.17 19.76 14.94
N GLN A 416 -0.99 21.05 15.27
CA GLN A 416 -0.55 22.05 14.30
C GLN A 416 0.91 21.85 13.91
N GLU A 417 1.78 21.49 14.86
CA GLU A 417 3.17 21.11 14.57
C GLU A 417 3.23 19.91 13.62
N ALA A 418 2.50 18.83 13.93
CA ALA A 418 2.44 17.65 13.08
C ALA A 418 1.89 17.97 11.68
N ALA A 419 0.90 18.87 11.59
CA ALA A 419 0.35 19.33 10.32
C ALA A 419 1.35 20.16 9.52
N LEU A 420 2.13 21.03 10.17
CA LEU A 420 3.21 21.81 9.54
C LEU A 420 4.25 20.87 8.93
N GLN A 421 4.81 19.96 9.73
CA GLN A 421 5.83 19.01 9.27
C GLN A 421 5.28 18.09 8.18
N SER A 422 4.04 17.61 8.31
CA SER A 422 3.38 16.81 7.28
C SER A 422 3.11 17.61 6.00
N PHE A 423 2.86 18.92 6.09
CA PHE A 423 2.67 19.76 4.92
C PHE A 423 4.00 19.96 4.20
N LEU A 424 5.03 20.42 4.93
CA LEU A 424 6.36 20.70 4.39
C LEU A 424 6.98 19.45 3.74
N SER A 425 6.85 18.28 4.37
CA SER A 425 7.35 17.01 3.80
C SER A 425 6.73 16.62 2.46
N ARG A 426 5.52 17.11 2.14
CA ARG A 426 4.84 16.88 0.86
C ARG A 426 5.11 17.96 -0.19
N VAL A 427 5.72 19.08 0.20
CA VAL A 427 6.13 20.12 -0.75
C VAL A 427 7.21 19.54 -1.67
N PRO A 428 7.02 19.59 -3.00
CA PRO A 428 7.97 18.99 -3.92
C PRO A 428 9.31 19.71 -3.87
N THR A 429 10.36 19.00 -4.23
CA THR A 429 11.71 19.56 -4.38
C THR A 429 11.84 20.34 -5.69
N LEU A 430 12.82 21.23 -5.76
CA LEU A 430 13.15 21.94 -7.01
C LEU A 430 13.44 20.95 -8.16
N ALA A 431 14.12 19.85 -7.84
CA ALA A 431 14.40 18.77 -8.78
C ALA A 431 13.13 18.13 -9.36
N GLU A 432 12.13 17.88 -8.51
CA GLU A 432 10.85 17.30 -8.92
C GLU A 432 10.03 18.27 -9.78
N GLN A 433 10.00 19.55 -9.42
CA GLN A 433 9.32 20.59 -10.20
C GLN A 433 9.94 20.72 -11.60
N LYS A 434 11.27 20.79 -11.70
CA LYS A 434 11.97 20.84 -13.00
C LYS A 434 11.75 19.57 -13.83
N ARG A 435 11.69 18.39 -13.20
CA ARG A 435 11.34 17.13 -13.88
C ARG A 435 9.91 17.16 -14.42
N LEU A 436 8.96 17.69 -13.66
CA LEU A 436 7.57 17.86 -14.10
C LEU A 436 7.52 18.78 -15.34
N ILE A 437 8.23 19.91 -15.30
CA ILE A 437 8.36 20.84 -16.43
C ILE A 437 8.96 20.11 -17.65
N ALA A 438 10.07 19.39 -17.48
CA ALA A 438 10.69 18.63 -18.58
C ALA A 438 9.74 17.62 -19.21
N THR A 439 8.97 16.91 -18.38
CA THR A 439 8.00 15.92 -18.83
C THR A 439 6.86 16.58 -19.59
N ALA A 440 6.34 17.69 -19.09
CA ALA A 440 5.24 18.42 -19.71
C ALA A 440 5.63 19.11 -21.03
N MET A 441 6.89 19.55 -21.16
CA MET A 441 7.45 20.07 -22.42
C MET A 441 7.78 18.99 -23.45
N THR A 442 7.85 17.72 -23.04
CA THR A 442 8.18 16.61 -23.95
C THR A 442 6.92 16.02 -24.57
N SER A 443 6.82 16.03 -25.90
CA SER A 443 5.70 15.45 -26.64
C SER A 443 6.21 14.57 -27.81
N PRO A 444 5.36 13.75 -28.45
CA PRO A 444 5.78 12.99 -29.63
C PRO A 444 6.35 13.87 -30.76
N GLU A 445 5.92 15.12 -30.84
CA GLU A 445 6.32 16.10 -31.87
C GLU A 445 7.47 17.00 -31.40
N ARG A 446 7.74 17.06 -30.09
CA ARG A 446 8.71 17.97 -29.48
C ARG A 446 9.63 17.26 -28.50
N LYS A 447 10.94 17.38 -28.72
CA LYS A 447 11.97 16.87 -27.82
C LYS A 447 12.80 18.03 -27.28
N LEU A 448 13.12 17.97 -25.99
CA LEU A 448 14.08 18.86 -25.36
C LEU A 448 15.45 18.70 -26.03
N THR A 449 16.18 19.81 -26.17
CA THR A 449 17.59 19.76 -26.57
C THR A 449 18.44 19.20 -25.44
N PRO A 450 19.68 18.72 -25.71
CA PRO A 450 20.57 18.26 -24.64
C PRO A 450 20.82 19.31 -23.55
N GLU A 451 20.90 20.60 -23.90
CA GLU A 451 21.11 21.68 -22.93
C GLU A 451 19.87 21.94 -22.07
N GLN A 452 18.68 21.97 -22.67
CA GLN A 452 17.42 22.09 -21.94
C GLN A 452 17.18 20.88 -21.02
N ALA A 453 17.43 19.67 -21.53
CA ALA A 453 17.31 18.45 -20.75
C ALA A 453 18.30 18.44 -19.58
N SER A 454 19.55 18.85 -19.80
CA SER A 454 20.54 18.94 -18.72
C SER A 454 20.14 19.97 -17.66
N PHE A 455 19.57 21.12 -18.06
CA PHE A 455 19.11 22.16 -17.13
C PHE A 455 17.92 21.70 -16.28
N LEU A 456 16.94 21.03 -16.89
CA LEU A 456 15.72 20.61 -16.19
C LEU A 456 15.88 19.28 -15.43
N LEU A 457 16.70 18.35 -15.91
CA LEU A 457 16.82 17.00 -15.33
C LEU A 457 18.09 16.80 -14.50
N GLY A 458 19.06 17.73 -14.54
CA GLY A 458 20.33 17.58 -13.84
C GLY A 458 20.18 17.40 -12.33
N ASP A 459 19.37 18.27 -11.69
CA ASP A 459 19.11 18.21 -10.24
C ASP A 459 18.38 16.92 -9.86
N PHE A 460 17.41 16.50 -10.67
CA PHE A 460 16.70 15.23 -10.47
C PHE A 460 17.62 14.02 -10.63
N ALA A 461 18.54 14.03 -11.60
CA ALA A 461 19.52 12.96 -11.77
C ALA A 461 20.52 12.90 -10.60
N ALA A 462 20.86 14.03 -9.98
CA ALA A 462 21.67 14.05 -8.76
C ALA A 462 20.89 13.50 -7.56
N SER A 463 19.65 13.96 -7.35
CA SER A 463 18.79 13.48 -6.28
C SER A 463 18.46 12.00 -6.38
N HIS A 464 18.18 11.51 -7.59
CA HIS A 464 17.90 10.11 -7.83
C HIS A 464 19.10 9.21 -7.50
N ARG A 465 20.32 9.59 -7.95
CA ARG A 465 21.55 8.84 -7.64
C ARG A 465 21.81 8.79 -6.14
N TRP A 466 21.68 9.92 -5.45
CA TRP A 466 21.80 9.96 -3.99
C TRP A 466 20.79 9.05 -3.29
N ASN A 467 19.53 9.07 -3.73
CA ASN A 467 18.50 8.23 -3.15
C ASN A 467 18.77 6.73 -3.39
N GLU A 468 19.37 6.37 -4.52
CA GLU A 468 19.86 5.01 -4.79
C GLU A 468 21.02 4.63 -3.87
N GLU A 469 22.04 5.48 -3.72
CA GLU A 469 23.16 5.24 -2.80
C GLU A 469 22.69 5.03 -1.34
N VAL A 470 21.82 5.91 -0.84
CA VAL A 470 21.24 5.78 0.50
C VAL A 470 20.42 4.49 0.64
N TYR A 471 19.71 4.09 -0.42
CA TYR A 471 18.96 2.83 -0.41
C TYR A 471 19.87 1.60 -0.42
N ASP A 472 20.99 1.65 -1.12
CA ASP A 472 21.99 0.57 -1.11
C ASP A 472 22.64 0.43 0.27
N VAL A 473 22.97 1.55 0.93
CA VAL A 473 23.45 1.56 2.33
C VAL A 473 22.37 1.01 3.27
N PHE A 474 21.11 1.41 3.09
CA PHE A 474 19.98 0.90 3.86
C PHE A 474 19.86 -0.62 3.77
N LEU A 475 19.97 -1.18 2.56
CA LEU A 475 19.93 -2.62 2.35
C LEU A 475 21.18 -3.32 2.89
N ALA A 476 22.37 -2.72 2.77
CA ALA A 476 23.62 -3.29 3.24
C ALA A 476 23.68 -3.40 4.77
N THR A 477 23.18 -2.38 5.48
CA THR A 477 23.12 -2.35 6.95
C THR A 477 21.99 -3.19 7.53
N HIS A 478 21.06 -3.67 6.69
CA HIS A 478 19.93 -4.49 7.12
C HIS A 478 20.16 -5.99 6.91
N ARG A 479 19.88 -6.78 7.95
CA ARG A 479 19.87 -8.24 7.84
C ARG A 479 18.49 -8.73 7.41
N VAL A 480 18.35 -9.04 6.12
CA VAL A 480 17.13 -9.62 5.54
C VAL A 480 16.73 -10.89 6.29
N LYS A 481 15.53 -10.89 6.90
CA LYS A 481 15.01 -12.03 7.67
C LYS A 481 14.15 -12.95 6.81
N TYR A 482 13.37 -12.39 5.89
CA TYR A 482 12.45 -13.12 5.03
C TYR A 482 12.72 -12.83 3.53
N PRO A 483 13.86 -13.31 2.97
CA PRO A 483 14.27 -12.94 1.62
C PRO A 483 13.29 -13.35 0.50
N TRP A 484 12.30 -14.18 0.82
CA TRP A 484 11.30 -14.72 -0.11
C TRP A 484 9.88 -14.21 0.18
N SER A 485 9.73 -13.24 1.08
CA SER A 485 8.44 -12.68 1.49
C SER A 485 7.75 -11.90 0.36
N GLY A 486 8.54 -11.30 -0.53
CA GLY A 486 8.05 -10.43 -1.60
C GLY A 486 7.00 -11.05 -2.52
N GLY A 487 6.15 -10.18 -3.06
CA GLY A 487 5.11 -10.54 -4.02
C GLY A 487 5.70 -10.76 -5.42
N TYR A 488 5.27 -11.80 -6.14
CA TYR A 488 5.79 -12.08 -7.49
C TYR A 488 5.53 -10.94 -8.48
N LEU A 489 4.48 -10.14 -8.29
CA LEU A 489 4.15 -8.96 -9.11
C LEU A 489 4.67 -7.64 -8.50
N GLN A 490 5.49 -7.70 -7.45
CA GLN A 490 6.08 -6.51 -6.85
C GLN A 490 6.93 -5.77 -7.90
N ASN A 491 6.85 -4.44 -7.86
CA ASN A 491 7.58 -3.60 -8.80
C ASN A 491 9.09 -3.90 -8.73
N GLY A 492 9.76 -3.96 -9.88
CA GLY A 492 11.15 -4.40 -10.01
C GLY A 492 11.34 -5.92 -10.17
N SER A 493 10.32 -6.76 -9.93
CA SER A 493 10.45 -8.20 -10.18
C SER A 493 10.49 -8.53 -11.68
N PRO A 494 11.10 -9.66 -12.09
CA PRO A 494 11.10 -10.09 -13.48
C PRO A 494 9.69 -10.36 -14.04
N PHE A 495 8.75 -10.81 -13.20
CA PHE A 495 7.36 -11.01 -13.65
C PHE A 495 6.65 -9.70 -13.89
N TRP A 496 6.78 -8.74 -12.96
CA TRP A 496 6.24 -7.41 -13.13
C TRP A 496 6.77 -6.79 -14.43
N TRP A 497 8.08 -6.89 -14.66
CA TRP A 497 8.70 -6.41 -15.91
C TRP A 497 8.12 -7.12 -17.15
N SER A 498 8.00 -8.45 -17.12
CA SER A 498 7.45 -9.21 -18.24
C SER A 498 5.98 -8.87 -18.51
N TYR A 499 5.22 -8.60 -17.45
CA TYR A 499 3.84 -8.20 -17.55
C TYR A 499 3.73 -6.81 -18.19
N GLU A 500 4.49 -5.85 -17.69
CA GLU A 500 4.41 -4.45 -18.10
C GLU A 500 4.99 -4.21 -19.50
N TYR A 501 6.09 -4.88 -19.85
CA TYR A 501 6.84 -4.63 -21.08
C TYR A 501 6.68 -5.69 -22.16
N ALA A 502 6.11 -6.86 -21.86
CA ALA A 502 5.80 -7.87 -22.87
C ALA A 502 4.30 -8.15 -22.98
N PHE A 503 3.66 -8.58 -21.89
CA PHE A 503 2.25 -8.98 -21.95
C PHE A 503 1.30 -7.81 -22.23
N ARG A 504 1.46 -6.68 -21.53
CA ARG A 504 0.61 -5.50 -21.67
C ARG A 504 0.68 -4.88 -23.08
N PRO A 505 1.85 -4.69 -23.72
CA PRO A 505 1.91 -4.22 -25.09
C PRO A 505 1.35 -5.23 -26.08
N LEU A 506 1.65 -6.53 -25.94
CA LEU A 506 1.13 -7.57 -26.83
C LEU A 506 -0.40 -7.65 -26.77
N THR A 507 -0.99 -7.62 -25.58
CA THR A 507 -2.45 -7.58 -25.44
C THR A 507 -3.04 -6.30 -26.04
N ALA A 508 -2.41 -5.14 -25.83
CA ALA A 508 -2.82 -3.89 -26.47
C ALA A 508 -2.81 -3.98 -28.00
N THR A 509 -1.76 -4.56 -28.61
CA THR A 509 -1.72 -4.79 -30.07
C THR A 509 -2.82 -5.73 -30.55
N MET A 510 -3.11 -6.80 -29.80
CA MET A 510 -4.18 -7.73 -30.13
C MET A 510 -5.55 -7.03 -30.09
N PHE A 511 -5.81 -6.19 -29.08
CA PHE A 511 -7.03 -5.39 -29.00
C PHE A 511 -7.11 -4.33 -30.10
N ALA A 512 -6.01 -3.67 -30.45
CA ALA A 512 -5.97 -2.71 -31.55
C ALA A 512 -6.28 -3.38 -32.90
N LEU A 513 -5.69 -4.55 -33.17
CA LEU A 513 -5.99 -5.34 -34.36
C LEU A 513 -7.44 -5.81 -34.38
N LEU A 514 -7.95 -6.31 -33.25
CA LEU A 514 -9.35 -6.72 -33.11
C LEU A 514 -10.28 -5.54 -33.40
N ALA A 515 -10.02 -4.37 -32.83
CA ALA A 515 -10.79 -3.16 -33.09
C ALA A 515 -10.75 -2.77 -34.58
N PHE A 516 -9.58 -2.78 -35.21
CA PHE A 516 -9.43 -2.49 -36.64
C PHE A 516 -10.23 -3.48 -37.51
N TYR A 517 -10.12 -4.79 -37.25
CA TYR A 517 -10.84 -5.80 -38.02
C TYR A 517 -12.34 -5.77 -37.78
N VAL A 518 -12.79 -5.54 -36.55
CA VAL A 518 -14.22 -5.35 -36.23
C VAL A 518 -14.74 -4.12 -36.95
N ALA A 519 -14.06 -2.97 -36.88
CA ALA A 519 -14.45 -1.76 -37.60
C ALA A 519 -14.47 -1.96 -39.12
N SER A 520 -13.46 -2.63 -39.68
CA SER A 520 -13.37 -2.96 -41.11
C SER A 520 -14.49 -3.91 -41.55
N ALA A 521 -14.76 -4.97 -40.78
CA ALA A 521 -15.83 -5.92 -41.05
C ALA A 521 -17.21 -5.26 -40.92
N ALA A 522 -17.39 -4.43 -39.89
CA ALA A 522 -18.59 -3.66 -39.66
C ALA A 522 -18.83 -2.69 -40.82
N PHE A 523 -17.85 -1.88 -41.22
CA PHE A 523 -17.94 -0.99 -42.39
C PHE A 523 -18.31 -1.75 -43.68
N ARG A 524 -17.73 -2.94 -43.91
CA ARG A 524 -18.10 -3.81 -45.05
C ARG A 524 -19.54 -4.35 -44.93
N ALA A 525 -19.97 -4.74 -43.73
CA ALA A 525 -21.31 -5.27 -43.46
C ALA A 525 -22.40 -4.18 -43.51
N PHE A 526 -22.07 -2.96 -43.11
CA PHE A 526 -22.94 -1.78 -43.10
C PHE A 526 -23.15 -1.15 -44.49
N ARG A 527 -22.64 -1.78 -45.56
CA ARG A 527 -23.10 -1.51 -46.93
C ARG A 527 -24.53 -2.06 -47.18
N ALA A 528 -25.14 -2.73 -46.21
CA ALA A 528 -26.53 -3.19 -46.22
C ALA A 528 -27.52 -2.12 -45.70
N LYS A 529 -28.65 -1.95 -46.40
CA LYS A 529 -29.69 -0.94 -46.16
C LYS A 529 -30.76 -1.35 -45.12
N ASN A 530 -30.39 -1.94 -43.99
CA ASN A 530 -31.36 -2.34 -42.96
C ASN A 530 -31.24 -1.48 -41.68
N PHE A 531 -32.39 -1.23 -41.05
CA PHE A 531 -32.54 -0.31 -39.91
C PHE A 531 -31.75 -0.77 -38.69
N GLU A 532 -31.67 -2.08 -38.46
CA GLU A 532 -30.96 -2.68 -37.33
C GLU A 532 -29.46 -2.39 -37.41
N ALA A 533 -28.89 -2.42 -38.61
CA ALA A 533 -27.47 -2.19 -38.80
C ALA A 533 -27.13 -0.70 -38.65
N PHE A 534 -28.02 0.20 -39.10
CA PHE A 534 -27.90 1.63 -38.82
C PHE A 534 -27.93 1.93 -37.31
N LEU A 535 -28.86 1.32 -36.56
CA LEU A 535 -28.96 1.51 -35.11
C LEU A 535 -27.68 1.06 -34.40
N LEU A 536 -27.13 -0.09 -34.80
CA LEU A 536 -25.89 -0.63 -34.24
C LEU A 536 -24.69 0.30 -34.54
N LEU A 537 -24.55 0.76 -35.79
CA LEU A 537 -23.49 1.68 -36.20
C LEU A 537 -23.59 3.03 -35.46
N ALA A 538 -24.78 3.63 -35.40
CA ALA A 538 -24.99 4.92 -34.74
C ALA A 538 -24.65 4.83 -33.25
N THR A 539 -25.08 3.75 -32.59
CA THR A 539 -24.77 3.52 -31.17
C THR A 539 -23.27 3.33 -30.94
N ALA A 540 -22.59 2.55 -31.80
CA ALA A 540 -21.14 2.34 -31.71
C ALA A 540 -20.35 3.64 -31.93
N PHE A 541 -20.78 4.47 -32.90
CA PHE A 541 -20.17 5.77 -33.17
C PHE A 541 -20.30 6.72 -31.98
N ILE A 542 -21.48 6.83 -31.37
CA ILE A 542 -21.71 7.66 -30.18
C ILE A 542 -20.80 7.23 -29.04
N ILE A 543 -20.72 5.93 -28.75
CA ILE A 543 -19.88 5.39 -27.67
C ILE A 543 -18.40 5.66 -27.93
N LEU A 544 -17.91 5.43 -29.15
CA LEU A 544 -16.52 5.67 -29.51
C LEU A 544 -16.18 7.16 -29.41
N LEU A 545 -17.06 8.04 -29.88
CA LEU A 545 -16.86 9.48 -29.82
C LEU A 545 -16.80 9.97 -28.37
N GLY A 546 -17.72 9.53 -27.49
CA GLY A 546 -17.75 9.92 -26.08
C GLY A 546 -16.62 9.36 -25.21
N ARG A 547 -15.84 8.41 -25.72
CA ARG A 547 -14.62 7.88 -25.08
C ARG A 547 -13.35 8.62 -25.51
N THR A 548 -13.45 9.60 -26.39
CA THR A 548 -12.31 10.40 -26.87
C THR A 548 -12.39 11.86 -26.38
N PRO A 549 -11.25 12.55 -26.22
CA PRO A 549 -11.24 13.99 -25.88
C PRO A 549 -12.05 14.84 -26.85
N ALA A 550 -12.13 14.43 -28.12
CA ALA A 550 -12.93 15.10 -29.14
C ALA A 550 -14.44 15.10 -28.81
N GLY A 551 -14.97 14.02 -28.20
CA GLY A 551 -16.38 13.96 -27.81
C GLY A 551 -16.73 14.99 -26.74
N VAL A 552 -15.87 15.12 -25.73
CA VAL A 552 -16.04 16.10 -24.64
C VAL A 552 -15.92 17.53 -25.18
N ALA A 553 -14.93 17.80 -26.03
CA ALA A 553 -14.72 19.13 -26.63
C ALA A 553 -15.92 19.58 -27.49
N LEU A 554 -16.57 18.66 -28.21
CA LEU A 554 -17.73 18.97 -29.05
C LEU A 554 -18.97 19.41 -28.25
N THR A 555 -19.13 18.93 -27.02
CA THR A 555 -20.28 19.27 -26.15
C THR A 555 -19.94 20.13 -24.94
N ALA A 556 -18.70 20.63 -24.85
CA ALA A 556 -18.23 21.46 -23.75
C ALA A 556 -19.03 22.77 -23.58
N GLY A 557 -19.53 23.36 -24.68
CA GLY A 557 -20.33 24.58 -24.65
C GLY A 557 -21.81 24.39 -24.28
N LEU A 558 -22.27 23.16 -23.99
CA LEU A 558 -23.66 22.92 -23.60
C LEU A 558 -23.90 23.32 -22.12
N PRO A 559 -24.98 24.06 -21.81
CA PRO A 559 -25.37 24.38 -20.44
C PRO A 559 -25.60 23.13 -19.60
N ASP A 560 -25.38 23.20 -18.29
CA ASP A 560 -25.51 22.05 -17.38
C ASP A 560 -26.94 21.51 -17.28
N GLU A 561 -27.95 22.34 -17.57
CA GLU A 561 -29.36 21.94 -17.70
C GLU A 561 -29.57 20.90 -18.82
N LEU A 562 -28.70 20.89 -19.84
CA LEU A 562 -28.70 19.93 -20.94
C LEU A 562 -27.58 18.90 -20.82
N ALA A 563 -27.04 18.69 -19.61
CA ALA A 563 -25.96 17.73 -19.37
C ALA A 563 -26.29 16.32 -19.89
N MET A 564 -27.56 15.90 -19.89
CA MET A 564 -27.98 14.60 -20.45
C MET A 564 -27.65 14.44 -21.95
N LEU A 565 -27.54 15.53 -22.70
CA LEU A 565 -27.21 15.53 -24.13
C LEU A 565 -25.71 15.61 -24.42
N LYS A 566 -24.87 15.84 -23.41
CA LYS A 566 -23.40 15.80 -23.55
C LYS A 566 -22.99 14.38 -23.96
N VAL A 567 -22.11 14.26 -24.96
CA VAL A 567 -21.81 12.97 -25.62
C VAL A 567 -21.24 11.95 -24.62
N GLU A 568 -20.47 12.42 -23.65
CA GLU A 568 -19.95 11.66 -22.52
C GLU A 568 -21.07 11.06 -21.65
N ASN A 569 -22.12 11.83 -21.36
CA ASN A 569 -23.24 11.39 -20.52
C ASN A 569 -24.18 10.44 -21.26
N ILE A 570 -24.41 10.65 -22.56
CA ILE A 570 -25.14 9.69 -23.41
C ILE A 570 -24.38 8.35 -23.45
N THR A 571 -23.05 8.40 -23.58
CA THR A 571 -22.21 7.19 -23.56
C THR A 571 -22.33 6.46 -22.23
N VAL A 572 -22.27 7.18 -21.10
CA VAL A 572 -22.47 6.61 -19.76
C VAL A 572 -23.86 6.00 -19.63
N PHE A 573 -24.92 6.65 -20.10
CA PHE A 573 -26.28 6.11 -20.07
C PHE A 573 -26.41 4.80 -20.87
N ILE A 574 -25.91 4.77 -22.11
CA ILE A 574 -25.94 3.57 -22.95
C ILE A 574 -25.18 2.43 -22.27
N MET A 575 -24.03 2.72 -21.65
CA MET A 575 -23.20 1.70 -21.00
C MET A 575 -23.75 1.22 -19.66
N SER A 576 -24.30 2.11 -18.83
CA SER A 576 -24.76 1.79 -17.47
C SER A 576 -26.18 1.22 -17.42
N VAL A 577 -27.03 1.57 -18.39
CA VAL A 577 -28.42 1.13 -18.42
C VAL A 577 -28.62 0.06 -19.49
N ILE A 578 -28.41 0.40 -20.76
CA ILE A 578 -28.75 -0.48 -21.89
C ILE A 578 -27.78 -1.66 -21.99
N ASN A 579 -26.48 -1.40 -21.97
CA ASN A 579 -25.45 -2.42 -22.04
C ASN A 579 -25.52 -3.32 -20.78
N THR A 580 -25.65 -2.75 -19.58
CA THR A 580 -25.81 -3.54 -18.35
C THR A 580 -27.07 -4.42 -18.39
N ALA A 581 -28.21 -3.94 -18.90
CA ALA A 581 -29.41 -4.76 -19.09
C ALA A 581 -29.16 -5.91 -20.09
N GLY A 582 -28.52 -5.62 -21.22
CA GLY A 582 -28.13 -6.62 -22.21
C GLY A 582 -27.16 -7.66 -21.68
N ASN A 583 -26.09 -7.24 -21.01
CA ASN A 583 -25.12 -8.13 -20.36
C ASN A 583 -25.77 -9.01 -19.30
N ARG A 584 -26.71 -8.49 -18.51
CA ARG A 584 -27.47 -9.31 -17.55
C ARG A 584 -28.28 -10.40 -18.27
N ALA A 585 -28.98 -10.05 -19.35
CA ALA A 585 -29.73 -11.03 -20.15
C ALA A 585 -28.80 -12.09 -20.79
N ILE A 586 -27.66 -11.68 -21.33
CA ILE A 586 -26.65 -12.59 -21.90
C ILE A 586 -26.07 -13.49 -20.81
N MET A 587 -25.67 -12.94 -19.66
CA MET A 587 -25.15 -13.73 -18.54
C MET A 587 -26.16 -14.74 -18.03
N ILE A 588 -27.43 -14.36 -17.91
CA ILE A 588 -28.51 -15.29 -17.56
C ILE A 588 -28.63 -16.39 -18.63
N GLY A 589 -28.58 -16.03 -19.91
CA GLY A 589 -28.62 -16.99 -21.01
C GLY A 589 -27.43 -17.96 -21.03
N ILE A 590 -26.21 -17.45 -20.82
CA ILE A 590 -24.98 -18.25 -20.71
C ILE A 590 -25.06 -19.16 -19.48
N ALA A 591 -25.45 -18.64 -18.32
CA ALA A 591 -25.60 -19.42 -17.10
C ALA A 591 -26.61 -20.55 -17.28
N LEU A 592 -27.78 -20.27 -17.86
CA LEU A 592 -28.78 -21.29 -18.21
C LEU A 592 -28.24 -22.30 -19.24
N GLY A 593 -27.45 -21.85 -20.22
CA GLY A 593 -26.80 -22.69 -21.21
C GLY A 593 -25.75 -23.62 -20.58
N ILE A 594 -24.94 -23.12 -19.66
CA ILE A 594 -23.97 -23.90 -18.88
C ILE A 594 -24.71 -24.91 -17.99
N VAL A 595 -25.76 -24.51 -17.28
CA VAL A 595 -26.57 -25.40 -16.46
C VAL A 595 -27.18 -26.51 -17.32
N SER A 596 -27.75 -26.17 -18.48
CA SER A 596 -28.32 -27.14 -19.41
C SER A 596 -27.27 -28.11 -19.97
N THR A 597 -26.11 -27.60 -20.36
CA THR A 597 -25.01 -28.42 -20.90
C THR A 597 -24.43 -29.34 -19.82
N SER A 598 -24.20 -28.81 -18.62
CA SER A 598 -23.79 -29.58 -17.45
C SER A 598 -24.81 -30.66 -17.09
N LEU A 599 -26.12 -30.37 -17.18
CA LEU A 599 -27.18 -31.34 -16.96
C LEU A 599 -27.22 -32.43 -18.03
N LYS A 600 -27.03 -32.08 -19.31
CA LYS A 600 -26.91 -33.08 -20.40
C LYS A 600 -25.71 -34.00 -20.21
N ILE A 601 -24.58 -33.46 -19.75
CA ILE A 601 -23.39 -34.24 -19.41
C ILE A 601 -23.65 -35.13 -18.17
N LEU A 602 -24.31 -34.61 -17.13
CA LEU A 602 -24.70 -35.35 -15.92
C LEU A 602 -25.62 -36.54 -16.24
N LEU A 603 -26.63 -36.31 -17.09
CA LEU A 603 -27.58 -37.32 -17.53
C LEU A 603 -27.01 -38.29 -18.59
N GLY A 604 -25.75 -38.07 -19.01
CA GLY A 604 -25.05 -38.93 -19.98
C GLY A 604 -25.57 -38.81 -21.41
N VAL A 605 -26.33 -37.75 -21.72
CA VAL A 605 -26.88 -37.47 -23.04
C VAL A 605 -25.80 -36.94 -23.98
N ASP A 606 -24.87 -36.11 -23.46
CA ASP A 606 -23.71 -35.62 -24.21
C ASP A 606 -22.39 -36.26 -23.73
N ARG A 607 -21.58 -36.77 -24.67
CA ARG A 607 -20.25 -37.32 -24.40
C ARG A 607 -19.19 -36.21 -24.46
N SER A 608 -18.54 -35.91 -23.35
CA SER A 608 -17.41 -34.97 -23.26
C SER A 608 -16.24 -35.35 -24.19
N TYR A 609 -15.60 -34.35 -24.79
CA TYR A 609 -14.46 -34.44 -25.73
C TYR A 609 -13.21 -35.13 -25.14
N LEU A 610 -13.11 -35.27 -23.82
CA LEU A 610 -12.05 -36.05 -23.14
C LEU A 610 -12.25 -37.58 -23.28
N GLY A 611 -13.02 -38.01 -24.28
CA GLY A 611 -13.35 -39.39 -24.57
C GLY A 611 -13.27 -39.71 -26.06
N THR A 612 -12.11 -39.53 -26.67
CA THR A 612 -11.69 -40.32 -27.85
C THR A 612 -10.56 -41.21 -27.36
N GLY A 613 -10.56 -42.53 -27.42
CA GLY A 613 -11.11 -43.43 -28.43
C GLY A 613 -9.96 -44.39 -28.75
N GLU A 614 -9.95 -45.56 -28.11
CA GLU A 614 -9.33 -46.78 -28.62
C GLU A 614 -9.93 -47.98 -27.89
N GLY A 615 -10.63 -48.75 -28.68
CA GLY A 615 -11.34 -50.00 -28.44
C GLY A 615 -11.87 -50.41 -29.79
#